data_AF-A0A9Q0W7G6-F1
#
_entry.id   AF-A0A9Q0W7G6-F1
#
_cell.length_a   1.000
_cell.length_b   1.000
_cell.length_c   1.000
_cell.angle_alpha   90.00
_cell.angle_beta   90.00
_cell.angle_gamma   90.00
#
_symmetry.space_group_name_H-M   'P 1'
#
loop_
_entity.id
_entity.type
_entity.pdbx_description
1 polymer ?
#
loop_
_entity_poly.entity_id
_entity_poly.type
_entity_poly.pdbx_seq_one_letter_code
_entity_poly.pdbx_strand_id
1 'polypeptide(L)'
;MNNKINMAFLGFHYQRFYLVGSDRNKQLFRVLKIDRSEPSDLNISEDPVVYSPQEIKNLLQRIAEGNRATGGLNFVVKAYGIAG
;
A
#
# COMPACT_ATOMS: atom_id res chain seq x y z
N MET A 1 -7.11 19.14 -8.70
CA MET A 1 -6.58 17.79 -8.93
C MET A 1 -5.48 17.58 -7.90
N ASN A 2 -5.60 16.67 -6.93
CA ASN A 2 -4.51 16.25 -6.02
C ASN A 2 -5.05 15.16 -5.08
N ASN A 3 -4.99 13.89 -5.51
CA ASN A 3 -5.33 12.74 -4.67
C ASN A 3 -4.08 12.36 -3.87
N LYS A 4 -4.16 12.37 -2.54
CA LYS A 4 -3.02 11.98 -1.71
C LYS A 4 -2.85 10.47 -1.75
N ILE A 5 -1.68 10.02 -2.16
CA ILE A 5 -1.28 8.63 -2.25
C ILE A 5 -0.23 8.37 -1.15
N ASN A 6 -0.51 7.41 -0.28
CA ASN A 6 0.37 6.96 0.79
C ASN A 6 0.95 5.60 0.37
N MET A 7 2.27 5.45 0.26
CA MET A 7 2.90 4.18 -0.17
C MET A 7 3.61 3.48 0.99
N ALA A 8 3.37 2.18 1.16
CA ALA A 8 3.95 1.33 2.19
C ALA A 8 4.63 0.07 1.59
N PHE A 9 5.74 -0.38 2.18
CA PHE A 9 6.66 -1.40 1.66
C PHE A 9 6.76 -2.60 2.59
N LEU A 10 6.96 -3.80 2.03
CA LEU A 10 7.05 -5.05 2.77
C LEU A 10 8.19 -5.97 2.29
N GLY A 11 8.96 -6.52 3.25
CA GLY A 11 9.70 -7.78 3.13
C GLY A 11 11.18 -7.69 2.69
N PHE A 12 12.01 -8.58 3.27
CA PHE A 12 13.49 -8.68 3.21
C PHE A 12 14.14 -8.71 1.81
N HIS A 13 13.33 -8.85 0.77
CA HIS A 13 13.67 -8.54 -0.62
C HIS A 13 12.53 -7.67 -1.13
N TYR A 14 12.84 -6.45 -1.59
CA TYR A 14 11.96 -5.35 -2.02
C TYR A 14 10.90 -5.72 -3.09
N GLN A 15 10.01 -6.65 -2.78
CA GLN A 15 9.24 -7.35 -3.79
C GLN A 15 7.73 -7.26 -3.56
N ARG A 16 7.24 -6.72 -2.43
CA ARG A 16 5.81 -6.39 -2.27
C ARG A 16 5.60 -4.97 -1.79
N PHE A 17 4.77 -4.24 -2.53
CA PHE A 17 4.43 -2.85 -2.25
C PHE A 17 2.92 -2.68 -2.17
N TYR A 18 2.49 -1.82 -1.26
CA TYR A 18 1.11 -1.44 -1.05
C TYR A 18 0.97 0.07 -1.28
N LEU A 19 0.17 0.45 -2.27
CA LEU A 19 -0.15 1.83 -2.54
C LEU A 19 -1.56 2.12 -2.04
N VAL A 20 -1.66 3.00 -1.06
CA VAL A 20 -2.93 3.40 -0.46
C VAL A 20 -3.35 4.76 -1.02
N GLY A 21 -4.36 4.75 -1.88
CA GLY A 21 -5.02 5.96 -2.35
C GLY A 21 -6.14 6.39 -1.40
N SER A 22 -6.39 7.68 -1.29
CA SER A 22 -7.55 8.21 -0.55
C SER A 22 -8.29 9.25 -1.38
N ASP A 23 -9.60 9.38 -1.11
CA ASP A 23 -10.37 10.52 -1.58
C ASP A 23 -9.93 11.82 -0.89
N ARG A 24 -10.46 12.97 -1.34
CA ARG A 24 -10.06 14.29 -0.81
C ARG A 24 -10.32 14.42 0.70
N ASN A 25 -11.41 13.82 1.17
CA ASN A 25 -11.85 13.94 2.55
C ASN A 25 -11.25 12.88 3.47
N LYS A 26 -10.42 11.97 2.94
CA LYS A 26 -9.84 10.83 3.65
C LYS A 26 -10.89 9.96 4.34
N GLN A 27 -12.02 9.75 3.68
CA GLN A 27 -13.11 8.90 4.15
C GLN A 27 -13.09 7.54 3.46
N LEU A 28 -12.58 7.49 2.23
CA LEU A 28 -12.53 6.28 1.43
C LEU A 28 -11.09 6.02 0.98
N PHE A 29 -10.64 4.80 1.19
CA PHE A 29 -9.29 4.35 0.86
C PHE A 29 -9.34 3.14 -0.05
N ARG A 30 -8.42 3.08 -1.02
CA ARG A 30 -8.22 1.95 -1.91
C ARG A 30 -6.77 1.51 -1.85
N VAL A 31 -6.52 0.23 -2.09
CA VAL A 31 -5.18 -0.35 -2.02
C VAL A 31 -4.82 -0.98 -3.36
N LEU A 32 -3.71 -0.57 -3.95
CA LEU A 32 -3.06 -1.32 -5.03
C LEU A 32 -1.92 -2.15 -4.42
N LYS A 33 -1.83 -3.40 -4.85
CA LYS A 33 -0.79 -4.36 -4.46
C LYS A 33 0.12 -4.56 -5.66
N ILE A 34 1.41 -4.39 -5.44
CA ILE A 34 2.45 -4.63 -6.44
C ILE A 34 3.32 -5.76 -5.92
N ASP A 35 3.37 -6.86 -6.65
CA ASP A 35 4.23 -8.01 -6.37
C ASP A 35 5.29 -8.11 -7.49
N ARG A 36 6.55 -8.11 -7.07
CA ARG A 36 7.78 -8.30 -7.86
C ARG A 36 8.61 -9.43 -7.28
N SER A 37 7.97 -10.42 -6.65
CA SER A 37 8.67 -11.56 -6.06
C SER A 37 9.45 -12.36 -7.09
N GLU A 38 8.95 -12.37 -8.33
CA GLU A 38 9.64 -12.88 -9.50
C GLU A 38 10.26 -11.71 -10.28
N PRO A 39 11.59 -11.67 -10.50
CA PRO A 39 12.25 -10.54 -11.17
C PRO A 39 11.75 -10.23 -12.58
N SER A 40 11.22 -11.25 -13.28
CA SER A 40 10.68 -11.15 -14.63
C SER A 40 9.18 -10.88 -14.69
N ASP A 41 8.49 -10.86 -13.56
CA ASP A 41 7.03 -10.69 -13.52
C ASP A 41 6.63 -9.56 -12.56
N LEU A 42 5.87 -8.61 -13.12
CA LEU A 42 5.32 -7.49 -12.37
C LEU A 42 3.82 -7.69 -12.27
N ASN A 43 3.38 -8.17 -11.12
CA ASN A 43 1.96 -8.35 -10.86
C ASN A 43 1.40 -7.15 -10.10
N ILE A 44 0.42 -6.47 -10.71
CA ILE A 44 -0.28 -5.33 -10.10
C ILE A 44 -1.76 -5.69 -9.99
N SER A 45 -2.30 -5.60 -8.79
CA SER A 45 -3.73 -5.86 -8.54
C SER A 45 -4.33 -4.81 -7.61
N GLU A 46 -5.57 -4.42 -7.89
CA GLU A 46 -6.36 -3.59 -6.98
C GLU A 46 -7.07 -4.49 -5.96
N ASP A 47 -7.04 -4.09 -4.68
CA ASP A 47 -7.93 -4.66 -3.68
C ASP A 47 -9.37 -4.19 -3.97
N PRO A 48 -10.33 -5.11 -4.18
CA PRO A 48 -11.70 -4.72 -4.50
C PRO A 48 -12.40 -4.00 -3.34
N VAL A 49 -11.85 -4.06 -2.12
CA VAL A 49 -12.45 -3.44 -0.93
C VAL A 49 -12.12 -1.94 -0.88
N VAL A 50 -13.16 -1.14 -0.66
CA VAL A 50 -13.01 0.26 -0.26
C VAL A 50 -13.03 0.33 1.26
N TYR A 51 -11.95 0.83 1.84
CA TYR A 51 -11.74 0.89 3.28
C TYR A 51 -12.12 2.25 3.84
N SER A 52 -12.71 2.25 5.03
CA SER A 52 -12.83 3.42 5.91
C SER A 52 -11.48 3.76 6.58
N PRO A 53 -11.36 4.92 7.26
CA PRO A 53 -10.12 5.32 7.92
C PRO A 53 -9.62 4.32 8.98
N GLN A 54 -10.53 3.68 9.71
CA GLN A 54 -10.16 2.71 10.74
C GLN A 54 -9.77 1.37 10.11
N GLU A 55 -10.48 0.94 9.08
CA GLU A 55 -10.21 -0.33 8.41
C GLU A 55 -8.86 -0.32 7.70
N ILE A 56 -8.51 0.77 7.01
CA ILE A 56 -7.20 0.88 6.36
C ILE A 56 -6.06 0.87 7.39
N LYS A 57 -6.24 1.51 8.54
CA LYS A 57 -5.26 1.47 9.64
C LYS A 57 -5.09 0.05 10.16
N ASN A 58 -6.20 -0.66 10.40
CA ASN A 58 -6.19 -2.04 10.86
C ASN A 58 -5.54 -2.98 9.83
N LEU A 59 -5.83 -2.79 8.54
CA LEU A 59 -5.21 -3.56 7.46
C LEU A 59 -3.69 -3.40 7.47
N LEU A 60 -3.21 -2.15 7.46
CA LEU A 60 -1.77 -1.87 7.45
C LEU A 60 -1.08 -2.41 8.71
N GLN A 61 -1.73 -2.33 9.86
CA GLN A 61 -1.21 -2.92 11.11
C GLN A 61 -1.09 -4.44 11.01
N ARG A 62 -2.13 -5.14 10.53
CA ARG A 62 -2.08 -6.60 10.34
C ARG A 62 -0.99 -7.02 9.37
N ILE A 63 -0.81 -6.25 8.29
CA ILE A 63 0.28 -6.47 7.34
C ILE A 63 1.65 -6.27 8.03
N ALA A 64 1.80 -5.21 8.82
CA ALA A 64 3.04 -4.94 9.55
C ALA A 64 3.37 -6.07 10.55
N GLU A 65 2.37 -6.53 11.31
CA GLU A 65 2.49 -7.61 12.28
C GLU A 65 2.84 -8.94 11.60
N GLY A 66 2.14 -9.29 10.51
CA GLY A 66 2.43 -10.49 9.72
C GLY A 66 3.84 -10.53 9.14
N ASN A 67 4.48 -9.37 9.00
CA ASN A 67 5.84 -9.24 8.47
C ASN A 67 6.85 -8.79 9.52
N ARG A 68 6.49 -8.87 10.80
CA ARG A 68 7.35 -8.42 11.90
C ARG A 68 8.70 -9.13 11.91
N ALA A 69 8.73 -10.41 11.59
CA ALA A 69 9.96 -11.20 11.48
C ALA A 69 10.91 -10.70 10.37
N THR A 70 10.37 -9.98 9.38
CA THR A 70 11.09 -9.44 8.23
C THR A 70 11.16 -7.91 8.25
N GLY A 71 11.07 -7.29 9.42
CA GLY A 71 11.19 -5.82 9.58
C GLY A 71 9.88 -5.04 9.46
N GLY A 72 8.73 -5.72 9.35
CA GLY A 72 7.40 -5.11 9.36
C GLY A 72 7.04 -4.38 8.06
N LEU A 73 6.09 -3.44 8.17
CA LEU A 73 5.65 -2.57 7.10
C LEU A 73 6.33 -1.19 7.24
N ASN A 74 7.09 -0.78 6.22
CA ASN A 74 7.80 0.49 6.23
C ASN A 74 7.08 1.52 5.35
N PHE A 75 6.82 2.71 5.89
CA PHE A 75 6.29 3.83 5.11
C PHE A 75 7.44 4.56 4.40
N VAL A 76 7.37 4.67 3.07
CA VAL A 76 8.52 5.16 2.29
C VAL A 76 8.25 6.49 1.60
N VAL A 77 7.02 6.74 1.13
CA VAL A 77 6.72 8.04 0.51
C VAL A 77 5.26 8.42 0.60
N LYS A 78 5.03 9.73 0.69
CA LYS A 78 3.75 10.38 0.51
C LYS A 78 3.79 11.19 -0.78
N ALA A 79 2.92 10.87 -1.73
CA ALA A 79 2.82 11.56 -3.01
C ALA A 79 1.41 12.15 -3.20
N TYR A 80 1.28 13.12 -4.11
CA TYR A 80 0.01 13.81 -4.42
C TYR A 80 -0.52 13.47 -5.83
N GLY A 81 0.16 12.55 -6.52
CA GLY A 81 -0.17 12.01 -7.83
C GLY A 81 0.93 11.03 -8.26
N ILE A 82 0.59 10.12 -9.17
CA ILE A 82 1.58 9.41 -9.99
C ILE A 82 1.68 10.22 -11.27
N ALA A 83 2.86 10.76 -11.58
CA ALA A 83 3.10 11.34 -12.89
C ALA A 83 3.26 10.18 -13.89
N GLY A 84 2.48 10.22 -14.97
CA GLY A 84 2.60 9.36 -16.14
C GLY A 84 2.99 10.21 -17.33
#